data_AF-A0A4U9WD09-F1
#
_entry.id   AF-A0A4U9WD09-F1
#
_cell.length_a   1.000
_cell.length_b   1.000
_cell.length_c   1.000
_cell.angle_alpha   90.00
_cell.angle_beta   90.00
_cell.angle_gamma   90.00
#
_symmetry.space_group_name_H-M   'P 1'
#
loop_
_entity.id
_entity.type
_entity.pdbx_description
1 polymer ?
#
loop_
_entity_poly.entity_id
_entity_poly.type
_entity_poly.pdbx_seq_one_letter_code
_entity_poly.pdbx_strand_id
1 'polypeptide(L)'
;MSYENYQRGIFSSQARFVLRADGSITTDDALLKSGEEVAFIETVDHGPFPLAQLKKFNLIPSMASVHTELENTPKVKTLFEITKGKSLFSADSRIAYSGDVASSIDVIPVEYQKDKSSLKFSGAKIDADIGKDMQTAVLDASSDSLVISGPNQSGQNEQMTMQGLTLKSNTHLGQYSLSLGEQALGMKQLTMAIDGKDAMTMEGFNLASQFGRERQQPRRSAGLHHGSVENSGHRFWRG
;
A
#
# COMPACT_ATOMS: atom_id res chain seq x y z
N MET A 1 -11.16 15.07 9.07
CA MET A 1 -11.83 14.38 7.93
C MET A 1 -13.31 14.72 7.97
N SER A 2 -13.90 15.05 6.83
CA SER A 2 -15.33 15.34 6.67
C SER A 2 -15.93 14.49 5.56
N TYR A 3 -17.25 14.34 5.55
CA TYR A 3 -17.98 13.78 4.41
C TYR A 3 -18.84 14.88 3.76
N GLU A 4 -18.95 14.82 2.44
CA GLU A 4 -19.63 15.80 1.60
C GLU A 4 -20.42 15.09 0.50
N ASN A 5 -21.33 15.83 -0.15
CA ASN A 5 -22.07 15.38 -1.34
C ASN A 5 -22.71 13.99 -1.18
N TYR A 6 -23.24 13.70 0.01
CA TYR A 6 -23.90 12.44 0.29
C TYR A 6 -25.21 12.35 -0.50
N GLN A 7 -25.30 11.37 -1.38
CA GLN A 7 -26.48 11.10 -2.20
C GLN A 7 -27.01 9.71 -1.88
N ARG A 8 -28.20 9.65 -1.29
CA ARG A 8 -28.85 8.38 -0.92
C ARG A 8 -29.83 7.94 -1.99
N GLY A 9 -29.59 6.77 -2.56
CA GLY A 9 -30.56 6.00 -3.31
C GLY A 9 -31.30 4.99 -2.43
N ILE A 10 -32.04 4.08 -3.07
CA ILE A 10 -32.82 3.04 -2.36
C ILE A 10 -31.91 1.91 -1.87
N PHE A 11 -31.04 1.40 -2.76
CA PHE A 11 -30.12 0.29 -2.48
C PHE A 11 -28.66 0.70 -2.48
N SER A 12 -28.34 1.92 -2.86
CA SER A 12 -26.99 2.44 -2.91
C SER A 12 -26.92 3.87 -2.42
N SER A 13 -25.73 4.31 -2.02
CA SER A 13 -25.43 5.71 -1.76
C SER A 13 -24.06 6.08 -2.31
N GLN A 14 -23.85 7.36 -2.55
CA GLN A 14 -22.55 7.93 -2.91
C GLN A 14 -22.13 8.91 -1.83
N ALA A 15 -20.86 8.91 -1.47
CA ALA A 15 -20.29 9.83 -0.50
C ALA A 15 -18.93 10.31 -0.99
N ARG A 16 -18.61 11.58 -0.69
CA ARG A 16 -17.28 12.15 -0.90
C ARG A 16 -16.61 12.35 0.45
N PHE A 17 -15.54 11.64 0.72
CA PHE A 17 -14.76 11.80 1.94
C PHE A 17 -13.58 12.72 1.69
N VAL A 18 -13.40 13.74 2.52
CA VAL A 18 -12.41 14.79 2.30
C VAL A 18 -11.47 14.93 3.49
N LEU A 19 -10.19 14.86 3.19
CA LEU A 19 -9.08 15.21 4.06
C LEU A 19 -8.61 16.63 3.75
N ARG A 20 -8.64 17.49 4.77
CA ARG A 20 -8.13 18.86 4.71
C ARG A 20 -7.19 19.08 5.88
N ALA A 21 -6.25 20.00 5.71
CA ALA A 21 -5.46 20.50 6.82
C ALA A 21 -6.39 21.14 7.87
N ASP A 22 -6.20 20.81 9.14
CA ASP A 22 -6.92 21.43 10.25
C ASP A 22 -6.23 22.71 10.76
N GLY A 23 -5.14 23.12 10.09
CA GLY A 23 -4.35 24.31 10.42
C GLY A 23 -3.39 24.13 11.61
N SER A 24 -3.32 22.93 12.20
CA SER A 24 -2.42 22.65 13.34
C SER A 24 -0.95 22.51 12.96
N ILE A 25 -0.68 22.15 11.69
CA ILE A 25 0.67 22.05 11.13
C ILE A 25 0.87 23.19 10.13
N THR A 26 1.69 24.18 10.51
CA THR A 26 1.93 25.41 9.76
C THR A 26 3.31 25.47 9.12
N THR A 27 4.08 24.38 9.18
CA THR A 27 5.38 24.28 8.53
C THR A 27 5.22 24.14 7.02
N ASP A 28 6.22 24.61 6.25
CA ASP A 28 6.21 24.50 4.79
C ASP A 28 6.19 23.06 4.27
N ASP A 29 6.61 22.11 5.11
CA ASP A 29 6.63 20.66 4.86
C ASP A 29 5.30 19.96 5.18
N ALA A 30 4.25 20.71 5.54
CA ALA A 30 2.94 20.12 5.80
C ALA A 30 2.43 19.30 4.60
N LEU A 31 1.97 18.06 4.87
CA LEU A 31 1.43 17.17 3.83
C LEU A 31 0.28 17.82 3.05
N LEU A 32 -0.56 18.59 3.74
CA LEU A 32 -1.61 19.43 3.17
C LEU A 32 -1.43 20.86 3.67
N LYS A 33 -1.38 21.81 2.75
CA LYS A 33 -1.42 23.24 3.08
C LYS A 33 -2.87 23.70 3.28
N SER A 34 -3.04 24.86 3.92
CA SER A 34 -4.38 25.46 4.08
C SER A 34 -5.06 25.63 2.72
N GLY A 35 -6.29 25.15 2.59
CA GLY A 35 -7.06 25.15 1.35
C GLY A 35 -6.77 23.98 0.39
N GLU A 36 -5.75 23.15 0.65
CA GLU A 36 -5.55 21.91 -0.09
C GLU A 36 -6.41 20.78 0.48
N GLU A 37 -6.86 19.89 -0.40
CA GLU A 37 -7.64 18.73 -0.02
C GLU A 37 -7.24 17.48 -0.80
N VAL A 38 -7.39 16.34 -0.15
CA VAL A 38 -7.38 15.01 -0.78
C VAL A 38 -8.76 14.41 -0.52
N ALA A 39 -9.41 13.92 -1.57
CA ALA A 39 -10.76 13.39 -1.45
C ALA A 39 -10.86 11.99 -2.04
N PHE A 40 -11.80 11.23 -1.51
CA PHE A 40 -12.15 9.88 -1.96
C PHE A 40 -13.62 9.85 -2.32
N ILE A 41 -13.95 9.20 -3.41
CA ILE A 41 -15.34 8.94 -3.80
C ILE A 41 -15.67 7.52 -3.42
N GLU A 42 -16.77 7.36 -2.69
CA GLU A 42 -17.28 6.07 -2.25
C GLU A 42 -18.65 5.80 -2.85
N THR A 43 -18.79 4.62 -3.44
CA THR A 43 -20.09 4.05 -3.82
C THR A 43 -20.41 2.91 -2.86
N VAL A 44 -21.51 3.05 -2.11
CA VAL A 44 -21.93 2.10 -1.10
C VAL A 44 -23.17 1.37 -1.59
N ASP A 45 -23.10 0.05 -1.79
CA ASP A 45 -24.27 -0.80 -1.98
C ASP A 45 -24.71 -1.40 -0.65
N HIS A 46 -25.99 -1.29 -0.31
CA HIS A 46 -26.53 -1.74 0.96
C HIS A 46 -26.98 -3.20 0.94
N GLY A 47 -26.96 -3.82 2.12
CA GLY A 47 -27.38 -5.19 2.38
C GLY A 47 -28.90 -5.42 2.27
N PRO A 48 -29.34 -6.67 2.48
CA PRO A 48 -28.57 -7.81 2.97
C PRO A 48 -27.64 -8.46 1.94
N PHE A 49 -27.83 -8.16 0.66
CA PHE A 49 -27.00 -8.64 -0.45
C PHE A 49 -26.59 -7.46 -1.34
N PRO A 50 -25.44 -6.81 -1.06
CA PRO A 50 -24.99 -5.67 -1.84
C PRO A 50 -24.87 -6.03 -3.33
N LEU A 51 -25.42 -5.17 -4.20
CA LEU A 51 -25.52 -5.47 -5.62
C LEU A 51 -24.15 -5.65 -6.29
N ALA A 52 -23.13 -4.85 -5.92
CA ALA A 52 -21.76 -5.04 -6.39
C ALA A 52 -21.19 -6.44 -6.07
N GLN A 53 -21.53 -7.02 -4.93
CA GLN A 53 -21.08 -8.36 -4.53
C GLN A 53 -21.81 -9.45 -5.33
N LEU A 54 -23.13 -9.29 -5.55
CA LEU A 54 -23.91 -10.22 -6.38
C LEU A 54 -23.40 -10.29 -7.82
N LYS A 55 -23.00 -9.15 -8.41
CA LYS A 55 -22.39 -9.10 -9.75
C LYS A 55 -21.07 -9.88 -9.84
N LYS A 56 -20.36 -10.03 -8.72
CA LYS A 56 -19.13 -10.82 -8.58
C LYS A 56 -19.42 -12.27 -8.12
N PHE A 57 -20.67 -12.72 -8.18
CA PHE A 57 -21.14 -14.03 -7.69
C PHE A 57 -20.84 -14.30 -6.21
N ASN A 58 -20.66 -13.23 -5.42
CA ASN A 58 -20.50 -13.34 -3.98
C ASN A 58 -21.87 -13.25 -3.29
N LEU A 59 -22.34 -14.38 -2.75
CA LEU A 59 -23.64 -14.51 -2.08
C LEU A 59 -23.56 -14.40 -0.55
N ILE A 60 -22.42 -13.95 0.00
CA ILE A 60 -22.26 -13.79 1.44
C ILE A 60 -23.09 -12.59 1.92
N PRO A 61 -24.06 -12.77 2.85
CA PRO A 61 -24.82 -11.67 3.39
C PRO A 61 -23.93 -10.64 4.09
N SER A 62 -24.18 -9.35 3.86
CA SER A 62 -23.40 -8.26 4.43
C SER A 62 -24.24 -6.99 4.58
N MET A 63 -23.84 -6.09 5.48
CA MET A 63 -24.52 -4.81 5.68
C MET A 63 -24.30 -3.87 4.51
N ALA A 64 -23.09 -3.87 3.94
CA ALA A 64 -22.73 -3.03 2.82
C ALA A 64 -21.52 -3.57 2.05
N SER A 65 -21.42 -3.16 0.79
CA SER A 65 -20.20 -3.15 0.01
C SER A 65 -19.85 -1.71 -0.32
N VAL A 66 -18.59 -1.33 -0.22
CA VAL A 66 -18.09 0.01 -0.50
C VAL A 66 -17.02 -0.09 -1.58
N HIS A 67 -17.17 0.69 -2.64
CA HIS A 67 -16.14 0.89 -3.65
C HIS A 67 -15.54 2.27 -3.48
N THR A 68 -14.24 2.36 -3.28
CA THR A 68 -13.53 3.61 -2.98
C THR A 68 -12.46 3.89 -4.05
N GLU A 69 -12.43 5.12 -4.54
CA GLU A 69 -11.37 5.64 -5.43
C GLU A 69 -10.88 7.00 -4.93
N LEU A 70 -9.63 7.34 -5.26
CA LEU A 70 -9.10 8.69 -5.07
C LEU A 70 -9.79 9.64 -6.07
N GLU A 71 -10.14 10.84 -5.64
CA GLU A 71 -10.64 11.90 -6.51
C GLU A 71 -9.48 12.75 -7.06
N ASN A 72 -9.58 13.23 -8.30
CA ASN A 72 -8.62 14.15 -8.90
C ASN A 72 -8.75 15.58 -8.34
N THR A 73 -8.25 15.79 -7.13
CA THR A 73 -8.16 17.12 -6.52
C THR A 73 -6.90 17.86 -6.99
N PRO A 74 -6.82 19.20 -6.85
CA PRO A 74 -5.61 19.95 -7.20
C PRO A 74 -4.32 19.41 -6.55
N LYS A 75 -4.41 18.87 -5.32
CA LYS A 75 -3.26 18.33 -4.59
C LYS A 75 -2.66 17.09 -5.25
N VAL A 76 -3.50 16.24 -5.83
CA VAL A 76 -3.09 14.96 -6.45
C VAL A 76 -3.13 15.00 -7.97
N LYS A 77 -3.28 16.19 -8.56
CA LYS A 77 -3.39 16.35 -10.03
C LYS A 77 -2.21 15.72 -10.78
N THR A 78 -0.98 15.97 -10.32
CA THR A 78 0.22 15.36 -10.93
C THR A 78 0.17 13.83 -10.88
N LEU A 79 -0.37 13.26 -9.81
CA LEU A 79 -0.56 11.81 -9.72
C LEU A 79 -1.56 11.32 -10.78
N PHE A 80 -2.67 12.05 -10.99
CA PHE A 80 -3.62 11.74 -12.05
C PHE A 80 -3.05 11.88 -13.46
N GLU A 81 -2.15 12.84 -13.69
CA GLU A 81 -1.43 12.95 -14.96
C GLU A 81 -0.56 11.71 -15.21
N ILE A 82 0.15 11.23 -14.17
CA ILE A 82 0.98 10.02 -14.21
C ILE A 82 0.12 8.76 -14.47
N THR A 83 -1.04 8.66 -13.83
CA THR A 83 -1.96 7.52 -13.95
C THR A 83 -2.91 7.62 -15.13
N LYS A 84 -2.68 8.55 -16.07
CA LYS A 84 -3.49 8.77 -17.28
C LYS A 84 -4.97 9.01 -16.96
N GLY A 85 -5.22 9.78 -15.92
CA GLY A 85 -6.56 10.19 -15.47
C GLY A 85 -7.29 9.20 -14.58
N LYS A 86 -6.64 8.08 -14.18
CA LYS A 86 -7.26 7.07 -13.30
C LYS A 86 -6.84 7.26 -11.84
N SER A 87 -7.66 6.82 -10.90
CA SER A 87 -7.22 6.69 -9.51
C SER A 87 -6.00 5.75 -9.43
N LEU A 88 -5.00 6.08 -8.61
CA LEU A 88 -3.83 5.23 -8.40
C LEU A 88 -4.22 3.88 -7.77
N PHE A 89 -5.27 3.88 -6.96
CA PHE A 89 -5.78 2.67 -6.34
C PHE A 89 -7.30 2.65 -6.32
N SER A 90 -7.87 1.46 -6.23
CA SER A 90 -9.29 1.25 -5.92
C SER A 90 -9.40 0.26 -4.77
N ALA A 91 -10.38 0.43 -3.90
CA ALA A 91 -10.65 -0.50 -2.81
C ALA A 91 -12.11 -0.98 -2.88
N ASP A 92 -12.31 -2.29 -2.81
CA ASP A 92 -13.61 -2.92 -2.63
C ASP A 92 -13.70 -3.52 -1.22
N SER A 93 -14.45 -2.87 -0.34
CA SER A 93 -14.65 -3.28 1.05
C SER A 93 -16.04 -3.89 1.25
N ARG A 94 -16.14 -4.94 2.06
CA ARG A 94 -17.38 -5.57 2.49
C ARG A 94 -17.49 -5.46 4.00
N ILE A 95 -18.62 -4.94 4.48
CA ILE A 95 -18.91 -4.77 5.89
C ILE A 95 -19.90 -5.86 6.31
N ALA A 96 -19.46 -6.81 7.11
CA ALA A 96 -20.30 -7.89 7.63
C ALA A 96 -21.30 -7.38 8.69
N TYR A 97 -22.34 -8.16 8.99
CA TYR A 97 -23.27 -7.83 10.09
C TYR A 97 -22.61 -7.84 11.48
N SER A 98 -21.52 -8.59 11.66
CA SER A 98 -20.66 -8.48 12.85
C SER A 98 -20.03 -7.10 12.98
N GLY A 99 -19.89 -6.37 11.87
CA GLY A 99 -19.15 -5.12 11.76
C GLY A 99 -17.71 -5.30 11.29
N ASP A 100 -17.27 -6.53 11.05
CA ASP A 100 -15.93 -6.79 10.47
C ASP A 100 -15.88 -6.31 9.02
N VAL A 101 -14.71 -5.83 8.61
CA VAL A 101 -14.48 -5.25 7.29
C VAL A 101 -13.42 -6.09 6.57
N ALA A 102 -13.78 -6.62 5.41
CA ALA A 102 -12.85 -7.27 4.49
C ALA A 102 -12.67 -6.36 3.27
N SER A 103 -11.44 -6.03 2.90
CA SER A 103 -11.12 -5.11 1.79
C SER A 103 -10.14 -5.73 0.83
N SER A 104 -10.39 -5.58 -0.47
CA SER A 104 -9.42 -5.86 -1.52
C SER A 104 -9.05 -4.56 -2.21
N ILE A 105 -7.76 -4.26 -2.28
CA ILE A 105 -7.21 -3.00 -2.75
C ILE A 105 -6.26 -3.31 -3.90
N ASP A 106 -6.56 -2.73 -5.07
CA ASP A 106 -5.72 -2.81 -6.25
C ASP A 106 -5.01 -1.47 -6.46
N VAL A 107 -3.69 -1.51 -6.62
CA VAL A 107 -2.88 -0.36 -7.04
C VAL A 107 -2.48 -0.57 -8.49
N ILE A 108 -2.77 0.40 -9.34
CA ILE A 108 -2.56 0.24 -10.78
C ILE A 108 -1.06 0.29 -11.14
N PRO A 109 -0.65 -0.31 -12.27
CA PRO A 109 0.69 -0.12 -12.81
C PRO A 109 0.95 1.35 -13.16
N VAL A 110 2.17 1.81 -12.89
CA VAL A 110 2.60 3.18 -13.17
C VAL A 110 3.89 3.16 -13.96
N GLU A 111 3.91 3.89 -15.08
CA GLU A 111 5.12 4.16 -15.84
C GLU A 111 5.27 5.67 -15.98
N TYR A 112 6.36 6.19 -15.47
CA TYR A 112 6.66 7.61 -15.46
C TYR A 112 8.09 7.85 -15.92
N GLN A 113 8.27 8.86 -16.76
CA GLN A 113 9.57 9.28 -17.23
C GLN A 113 9.64 10.80 -17.26
N LYS A 114 10.72 11.35 -16.69
CA LYS A 114 11.01 12.78 -16.72
C LYS A 114 12.51 12.98 -16.78
N ASP A 115 12.95 13.76 -17.77
CA ASP A 115 14.36 14.02 -18.06
C ASP A 115 15.15 12.71 -18.23
N LYS A 116 16.21 12.50 -17.43
CA LYS A 116 17.03 11.28 -17.42
C LYS A 116 16.55 10.25 -16.39
N SER A 117 15.40 10.47 -15.74
CA SER A 117 14.88 9.59 -14.70
C SER A 117 13.60 8.89 -15.13
N SER A 118 13.42 7.64 -14.68
CA SER A 118 12.23 6.86 -14.94
C SER A 118 11.82 6.00 -13.74
N LEU A 119 10.53 5.70 -13.67
CA LEU A 119 9.92 4.79 -12.70
C LEU A 119 8.97 3.85 -13.46
N LYS A 120 9.11 2.55 -13.25
CA LYS A 120 8.17 1.52 -13.70
C LYS A 120 7.74 0.69 -12.52
N PHE A 121 6.46 0.70 -12.21
CA PHE A 121 5.85 -0.04 -11.13
C PHE A 121 4.76 -0.94 -11.69
N SER A 122 4.79 -2.23 -11.35
CA SER A 122 3.86 -3.23 -11.89
C SER A 122 2.45 -3.14 -11.29
N GLY A 123 2.22 -2.29 -10.30
CA GLY A 123 1.02 -2.34 -9.46
C GLY A 123 1.22 -3.23 -8.24
N ALA A 124 0.21 -3.24 -7.37
CA ALA A 124 0.18 -4.06 -6.16
C ALA A 124 -1.24 -4.53 -5.86
N LYS A 125 -1.35 -5.63 -5.12
CA LYS A 125 -2.60 -6.11 -4.54
C LYS A 125 -2.45 -6.15 -3.03
N ILE A 126 -3.45 -5.65 -2.32
CA ILE A 126 -3.51 -5.70 -0.85
C ILE A 126 -4.89 -6.20 -0.44
N ASP A 127 -4.94 -7.31 0.28
CA ASP A 127 -6.13 -7.77 1.00
C ASP A 127 -5.98 -7.45 2.48
N ALA A 128 -7.05 -6.94 3.10
CA ALA A 128 -7.06 -6.55 4.50
C ALA A 128 -8.37 -6.95 5.19
N ASP A 129 -8.28 -7.66 6.31
CA ASP A 129 -9.41 -8.00 7.18
C ASP A 129 -9.22 -7.31 8.53
N ILE A 130 -10.19 -6.48 8.91
CA ILE A 130 -10.14 -5.67 10.14
C ILE A 130 -11.38 -5.99 10.98
N GLY A 131 -11.16 -6.38 12.23
CA GLY A 131 -12.25 -6.60 13.19
C GLY A 131 -13.00 -5.30 13.51
N LYS A 132 -14.30 -5.39 13.82
CA LYS A 132 -15.15 -4.23 14.13
C LYS A 132 -14.53 -3.23 15.13
N ASP A 133 -13.82 -3.74 16.14
CA ASP A 133 -13.21 -2.97 17.21
C ASP A 133 -11.77 -2.50 16.89
N MET A 134 -11.30 -2.76 15.67
CA MET A 134 -9.93 -2.51 15.20
C MET A 134 -8.86 -3.20 16.06
N GLN A 135 -9.24 -4.20 16.85
CA GLN A 135 -8.31 -4.94 17.69
C GLN A 135 -7.68 -6.11 16.95
N THR A 136 -8.22 -6.53 15.81
CA THR A 136 -7.61 -7.55 14.93
C THR A 136 -7.42 -6.98 13.53
N ALA A 137 -6.28 -7.28 12.93
CA ALA A 137 -5.97 -6.89 11.56
C ALA A 137 -5.11 -7.96 10.88
N VAL A 138 -5.60 -8.48 9.76
CA VAL A 138 -4.87 -9.33 8.82
C VAL A 138 -4.61 -8.53 7.56
N LEU A 139 -3.40 -8.62 7.03
CA LEU A 139 -2.98 -7.97 5.79
C LEU A 139 -2.15 -8.95 4.96
N ASP A 140 -2.47 -9.06 3.68
CA ASP A 140 -1.68 -9.78 2.67
C ASP A 140 -1.48 -8.84 1.48
N ALA A 141 -0.23 -8.48 1.19
CA ALA A 141 0.11 -7.56 0.13
C ALA A 141 1.21 -8.13 -0.77
N SER A 142 1.12 -7.85 -2.06
CA SER A 142 2.11 -8.28 -3.04
C SER A 142 2.32 -7.26 -4.17
N SER A 143 3.53 -7.21 -4.70
CA SER A 143 3.93 -6.43 -5.87
C SER A 143 5.01 -7.16 -6.66
N ASP A 144 4.87 -7.20 -7.98
CA ASP A 144 5.76 -7.99 -8.85
C ASP A 144 7.08 -7.27 -9.17
N SER A 145 7.04 -5.98 -9.46
CA SER A 145 8.22 -5.24 -9.92
C SER A 145 8.15 -3.75 -9.64
N LEU A 146 9.28 -3.20 -9.18
CA LEU A 146 9.57 -1.77 -9.17
C LEU A 146 10.94 -1.54 -9.80
N VAL A 147 10.99 -0.66 -10.80
CA VAL A 147 12.21 -0.20 -11.45
C VAL A 147 12.30 1.30 -11.30
N ILE A 148 13.42 1.78 -10.79
CA ILE A 148 13.75 3.21 -10.72
C ILE A 148 15.07 3.39 -11.43
N SER A 149 15.17 4.38 -12.31
CA SER A 149 16.43 4.69 -13.01
C SER A 149 16.65 6.18 -13.07
N GLY A 150 17.91 6.61 -13.03
CA GLY A 150 18.30 8.02 -13.12
C GLY A 150 19.79 8.23 -12.95
N PRO A 151 20.28 9.47 -13.16
CA PRO A 151 21.69 9.79 -12.96
C PRO A 151 22.05 9.76 -11.46
N ASN A 152 23.16 9.11 -11.12
CA ASN A 152 23.75 9.16 -9.78
C ASN A 152 24.63 10.43 -9.59
N GLN A 153 25.26 10.59 -8.42
CA GLN A 153 26.11 11.74 -8.11
C GLN A 153 27.32 11.89 -9.06
N SER A 154 27.75 10.80 -9.69
CA SER A 154 28.85 10.77 -10.67
C SER A 154 28.38 11.01 -12.11
N GLY A 155 27.08 11.24 -12.32
CA GLY A 155 26.47 11.42 -13.66
C GLY A 155 26.27 10.12 -14.45
N GLN A 156 26.53 8.96 -13.84
CA GLN A 156 26.30 7.64 -14.44
C GLN A 156 24.83 7.24 -14.30
N ASN A 157 24.32 6.44 -15.23
CA ASN A 157 22.94 5.97 -15.14
C ASN A 157 22.83 4.82 -14.14
N GLU A 158 22.20 5.07 -13.00
CA GLU A 158 21.92 4.08 -11.97
C GLU A 158 20.49 3.55 -12.16
N GLN A 159 20.33 2.23 -12.04
CA GLN A 159 19.02 1.57 -12.07
C GLN A 159 18.89 0.63 -10.88
N MET A 160 17.85 0.83 -10.08
CA MET A 160 17.42 -0.10 -9.05
C MET A 160 16.20 -0.88 -9.55
N THR A 161 16.24 -2.19 -9.43
CA THR A 161 15.17 -3.09 -9.85
C THR A 161 14.84 -4.02 -8.68
N MET A 162 13.65 -3.91 -8.10
CA MET A 162 13.10 -4.82 -7.07
C MET A 162 12.07 -5.75 -7.69
N GLN A 163 12.11 -7.04 -7.34
CA GLN A 163 11.16 -8.06 -7.82
C GLN A 163 10.53 -8.83 -6.66
N GLY A 164 9.23 -9.10 -6.82
CA GLY A 164 8.45 -10.01 -5.98
C GLY A 164 8.47 -9.63 -4.51
N LEU A 165 7.95 -8.45 -4.19
CA LEU A 165 7.73 -7.99 -2.82
C LEU A 165 6.44 -8.60 -2.28
N THR A 166 6.49 -9.16 -1.08
CA THR A 166 5.32 -9.68 -0.36
C THR A 166 5.35 -9.22 1.09
N LEU A 167 4.19 -8.91 1.65
CA LEU A 167 4.01 -8.59 3.06
C LEU A 167 2.79 -9.35 3.58
N LYS A 168 2.97 -10.16 4.61
CA LYS A 168 1.88 -10.79 5.37
C LYS A 168 1.94 -10.32 6.81
N SER A 169 0.81 -9.97 7.37
CA SER A 169 0.70 -9.54 8.76
C SER A 169 -0.58 -10.09 9.34
N ASN A 170 -0.51 -10.69 10.53
CA ASN A 170 -1.67 -11.07 11.31
C ASN A 170 -1.45 -10.56 12.73
N THR A 171 -2.24 -9.57 13.12
CA THR A 171 -2.04 -8.79 14.34
C THR A 171 -3.30 -8.72 15.17
N HIS A 172 -3.11 -8.65 16.48
CA HIS A 172 -4.16 -8.39 17.46
C HIS A 172 -3.66 -7.46 18.58
N LEU A 173 -4.56 -6.70 19.19
CA LEU A 173 -4.25 -5.80 20.29
C LEU A 173 -4.03 -6.59 21.59
N GLY A 174 -2.85 -6.45 22.20
CA GLY A 174 -2.55 -7.00 23.52
C GLY A 174 -3.01 -6.09 24.67
N GLN A 175 -2.99 -6.59 25.91
CA GLN A 175 -3.52 -5.87 27.11
C GLN A 175 -2.82 -4.53 27.46
N TYR A 176 -1.78 -4.13 26.73
CA TYR A 176 -1.09 -2.84 26.88
C TYR A 176 -1.23 -1.96 25.62
N SER A 177 -2.22 -2.24 24.76
CA SER A 177 -2.37 -1.63 23.43
C SER A 177 -1.15 -1.84 22.51
N LEU A 178 -0.36 -2.87 22.79
CA LEU A 178 0.73 -3.31 21.92
C LEU A 178 0.16 -4.27 20.88
N SER A 179 0.40 -3.99 19.61
CA SER A 179 0.11 -4.94 18.53
C SER A 179 0.99 -6.18 18.68
N LEU A 180 0.35 -7.33 18.87
CA LEU A 180 0.97 -8.65 18.96
C LEU A 180 0.61 -9.44 17.71
N GLY A 181 1.49 -10.33 17.26
CA GLY A 181 1.21 -11.12 16.06
C GLY A 181 2.44 -11.44 15.24
N GLU A 182 2.17 -11.87 14.02
CA GLU A 182 3.15 -12.37 13.06
C GLU A 182 3.23 -11.43 11.87
N GLN A 183 4.45 -11.15 11.43
CA GLN A 183 4.74 -10.33 10.27
C GLN A 183 5.79 -11.05 9.43
N ALA A 184 5.54 -11.17 8.13
CA ALA A 184 6.47 -11.76 7.17
C ALA A 184 6.63 -10.81 5.97
N LEU A 185 7.84 -10.31 5.76
CA LEU A 185 8.25 -9.58 4.57
C LEU A 185 9.10 -10.51 3.70
N GLY A 186 8.81 -10.56 2.41
CA GLY A 186 9.59 -11.31 1.42
C GLY A 186 9.92 -10.44 0.22
N MET A 187 11.11 -10.60 -0.35
CA MET A 187 11.54 -9.96 -1.60
C MET A 187 12.40 -10.95 -2.38
N LYS A 188 12.01 -11.24 -3.63
CA LYS A 188 12.69 -12.24 -4.45
C LYS A 188 14.09 -11.77 -4.87
N GLN A 189 14.20 -10.54 -5.36
CA GLN A 189 15.46 -10.01 -5.87
C GLN A 189 15.49 -8.48 -5.79
N LEU A 190 16.66 -7.95 -5.50
CA LEU A 190 17.01 -6.53 -5.60
C LEU A 190 18.31 -6.41 -6.37
N THR A 191 18.27 -5.73 -7.52
CA THR A 191 19.42 -5.49 -8.38
C THR A 191 19.68 -4.00 -8.51
N MET A 192 20.93 -3.60 -8.38
CA MET A 192 21.43 -2.27 -8.69
C MET A 192 22.41 -2.37 -9.86
N ALA A 193 22.15 -1.65 -10.94
CA ALA A 193 22.98 -1.58 -12.13
C ALA A 193 23.50 -0.16 -12.36
N ILE A 194 24.76 -0.02 -12.78
CA ILE A 194 25.40 1.25 -13.13
C ILE A 194 25.84 1.17 -14.59
N ASP A 195 25.39 2.12 -15.41
CA ASP A 195 25.61 2.17 -16.86
C ASP A 195 25.26 0.83 -17.55
N GLY A 196 24.18 0.20 -17.10
CA GLY A 196 23.67 -1.07 -17.63
C GLY A 196 24.45 -2.31 -17.19
N LYS A 197 25.41 -2.18 -16.26
CA LYS A 197 26.13 -3.31 -15.67
C LYS A 197 25.68 -3.53 -14.24
N ASP A 198 25.30 -4.75 -13.90
CA ASP A 198 24.96 -5.12 -12.53
C ASP A 198 26.17 -4.83 -11.62
N ALA A 199 25.93 -4.01 -10.61
CA ALA A 199 26.90 -3.65 -9.58
C ALA A 199 26.65 -4.45 -8.29
N MET A 200 25.37 -4.71 -7.98
CA MET A 200 24.96 -5.49 -6.82
C MET A 200 23.67 -6.23 -7.12
N THR A 201 23.62 -7.50 -6.74
CA THR A 201 22.38 -8.29 -6.72
C THR A 201 22.24 -8.98 -5.37
N MET A 202 21.05 -8.84 -4.77
CA MET A 202 20.64 -9.55 -3.55
C MET A 202 19.40 -10.38 -3.87
N GLU A 203 19.44 -11.66 -3.52
CA GLU A 203 18.34 -12.58 -3.77
C GLU A 203 17.75 -13.13 -2.47
N GLY A 204 16.46 -13.49 -2.51
CA GLY A 204 15.80 -14.27 -1.47
C GLY A 204 15.79 -13.61 -0.09
N PHE A 205 15.50 -12.32 -0.01
CA PHE A 205 15.35 -11.64 1.27
C PHE A 205 14.02 -12.02 1.93
N ASN A 206 14.08 -12.53 3.16
CA ASN A 206 12.90 -12.84 3.98
C ASN A 206 13.13 -12.37 5.41
N LEU A 207 12.17 -11.64 5.95
CA LEU A 207 12.14 -11.20 7.34
C LEU A 207 10.83 -11.68 7.96
N ALA A 208 10.92 -12.53 8.97
CA ALA A 208 9.78 -12.96 9.77
C ALA A 208 9.94 -12.45 11.20
N SER A 209 8.89 -11.90 11.77
CA SER A 209 8.85 -11.50 13.18
C SER A 209 7.58 -12.00 13.85
N GLN A 210 7.73 -12.44 15.09
CA GLN A 210 6.63 -12.86 15.94
C GLN A 210 6.72 -12.14 17.29
N PHE A 211 5.61 -11.53 17.67
CA PHE A 211 5.43 -10.84 18.94
C PHE A 211 4.33 -11.54 19.73
N GLY A 212 4.70 -12.26 20.78
CA GLY A 212 3.79 -13.07 21.59
C GLY A 212 4.09 -13.01 23.09
N ARG A 213 3.25 -13.67 23.90
CA ARG A 213 3.47 -13.86 25.34
C ARG A 213 3.83 -15.30 25.65
N GLU A 214 4.85 -15.49 26.49
CA GLU A 214 4.99 -16.71 27.28
C GLU A 214 5.41 -16.33 28.70
N ARG A 215 4.64 -16.79 29.70
CA ARG A 215 4.84 -16.51 31.15
C ARG A 215 5.18 -15.05 31.50
N GLN A 216 4.17 -14.18 31.45
CA GLN A 216 4.19 -12.81 31.99
C GLN A 216 5.30 -11.88 31.47
N GLN A 217 6.07 -12.27 30.44
CA GLN A 217 7.04 -11.40 29.78
C GLN A 217 6.82 -11.41 28.25
N PRO A 218 6.90 -10.25 27.58
CA PRO A 218 6.83 -10.19 26.13
C PRO A 218 8.05 -10.88 25.51
N ARG A 219 7.83 -11.81 24.57
CA ARG A 219 8.91 -12.39 23.75
C ARG A 219 8.87 -11.76 22.36
N ARG A 220 10.06 -11.40 21.87
CA ARG A 220 10.30 -10.96 20.50
C ARG A 220 11.19 -12.01 19.84
N SER A 221 10.74 -12.57 18.73
CA SER A 221 11.62 -13.29 17.81
C SER A 221 11.59 -12.57 16.47
N ALA A 222 12.79 -12.35 15.92
CA ALA A 222 12.97 -11.85 14.57
C ALA A 222 13.95 -12.80 13.88
N GLY A 223 13.50 -13.45 12.82
CA GLY A 223 14.31 -14.25 11.93
C GLY A 223 14.58 -13.47 10.65
N LEU A 224 15.85 -13.17 10.40
CA LEU A 224 16.29 -12.59 9.13
C LEU A 224 17.02 -13.67 8.34
N HIS A 225 16.49 -13.99 7.16
CA HIS A 225 17.18 -14.82 6.18
C HIS A 225 17.39 -13.98 4.93
N HIS A 226 18.65 -13.70 4.61
CA HIS A 226 19.01 -13.16 3.30
C HIS A 226 19.66 -14.28 2.48
N GLY A 227 19.37 -14.34 1.18
CA GLY A 227 20.09 -15.22 0.25
C GLY A 227 21.49 -14.69 -0.05
N SER A 228 22.07 -15.15 -1.15
CA SER A 228 23.37 -14.70 -1.64
C SER A 228 23.36 -13.21 -1.98
N VAL A 229 24.47 -12.55 -1.67
CA VAL A 229 24.79 -11.21 -2.15
C VAL A 229 25.99 -11.35 -3.07
N GLU A 230 25.82 -10.95 -4.33
CA GLU A 230 26.92 -10.90 -5.29
C GLU A 230 27.28 -9.44 -5.57
N ASN A 231 28.56 -9.13 -5.40
CA ASN A 231 29.12 -7.81 -5.70
C ASN A 231 30.17 -7.99 -6.80
N SER A 232 29.88 -7.45 -7.97
CA SER A 232 30.75 -7.49 -9.15
C SER A 232 31.81 -6.38 -9.14
N GLY A 233 31.98 -5.68 -8.01
CA GLY A 233 32.96 -4.59 -7.84
C GLY A 233 34.41 -5.03 -8.06
N HIS A 234 34.95 -4.74 -9.24
CA HIS A 234 36.39 -4.73 -9.46
C HIS A 234 37.06 -3.68 -8.55
N ARG A 235 38.10 -4.12 -7.82
CA ARG A 235 39.03 -3.27 -7.06
C ARG A 235 39.51 -2.08 -7.90
N PHE A 236 39.07 -0.87 -7.57
CA PHE A 236 39.75 0.37 -7.94
C PHE A 236 40.28 1.05 -6.68
N TRP A 237 41.49 0.65 -6.27
CA TRP A 237 42.46 1.48 -5.57
C TRP A 237 43.85 0.85 -5.77
N ARG A 238 44.62 1.44 -6.68
CA ARG A 238 46.10 1.37 -6.74
C ARG A 238 46.57 2.63 -7.46
N GLY A 239 47.43 3.40 -6.80
CA GLY A 239 48.14 4.56 -7.35
C GLY A 239 47.88 5.81 -6.55
#